data_AF-A0A1H6U9J2-F1
#
_entry.id   AF-A0A1H6U9J2-F1
#
_cell.length_a   1.000
_cell.length_b   1.000
_cell.length_c   1.000
_cell.angle_alpha   90.00
_cell.angle_beta   90.00
_cell.angle_gamma   90.00
#
_symmetry.space_group_name_H-M   'P 1'
#
loop_
_entity.id
_entity.type
_entity.pdbx_description
1 polymer ?
#
loop_
_entity_poly.entity_id
_entity_poly.type
_entity_poly.pdbx_seq_one_letter_code
_entity_poly.pdbx_strand_id
1 'polypeptide(L)'
;MNCPFGSIKDQVDAVDEVMKKLDDPNITVVATIAPAVRVALGEEFGMEPGSLVTEKMYGALKKAGFKIMDVNFAADNTIMEEGMELVEKIKHYVLGVPTTHHLGALPQFTSCCSAWVRYIELNHPDLLDHLSTAKSPQGMAGPVVKTYGATEVWHTEPEKIYVVGVYPCTAKKLEASRPEFHSAAKYWKEHGHSADYPDTDVVLTTRDLARLLKKKGIDLQTVEPATEKDNPLAEYTGAGTIFGATGGVMEAALRTAYFVVTGEEMADLSYKPVRGLEFVKYADVLMKVKGTDKEITLKVAVVHGTKNVEALLPDIKAGTSPYHFIEVMNCPAGCVNGGGQPINPMGTSWLGKTKAIFPWS
;
A
#
# COMPACT_ATOMS: atom_id res chain seq x y z
N MET A 1 14.79 -10.98 7.45
CA MET A 1 16.23 -11.05 7.74
C MET A 1 16.55 -9.95 8.71
N ASN A 2 17.10 -10.27 9.88
CA ASN A 2 17.53 -9.28 10.86
C ASN A 2 19.05 -9.26 10.85
N CYS A 3 19.67 -8.07 10.86
CA CYS A 3 21.10 -7.96 11.07
C CYS A 3 21.36 -7.94 12.59
N PRO A 4 21.88 -9.02 13.20
CA PRO A 4 22.01 -9.12 14.65
C PRO A 4 23.09 -8.15 15.20
N PHE A 5 23.94 -7.61 14.33
CA PHE A 5 25.04 -6.72 14.67
C PHE A 5 24.75 -5.25 14.35
N GLY A 6 23.58 -4.94 13.78
CA GLY A 6 23.26 -3.57 13.33
C GLY A 6 24.14 -3.04 12.20
N SER A 7 24.83 -3.93 11.47
CA SER A 7 25.73 -3.58 10.35
C SER A 7 24.98 -3.14 9.10
N ILE A 8 23.77 -3.64 8.87
CA ILE A 8 22.91 -3.22 7.77
C ILE A 8 21.95 -2.16 8.30
N LYS A 9 22.10 -0.93 7.79
CA LYS A 9 21.24 0.20 8.13
C LYS A 9 20.66 0.80 6.87
N ASP A 10 19.44 1.31 6.99
CA ASP A 10 18.86 2.18 5.99
C ASP A 10 19.75 3.42 5.82
N GLN A 11 20.16 3.70 4.59
CA GLN A 11 21.10 4.79 4.28
C GLN A 11 20.39 6.13 4.10
N VAL A 12 19.08 6.11 3.82
CA VAL A 12 18.29 7.33 3.61
C VAL A 12 17.61 7.68 4.93
N ASP A 13 18.16 8.64 5.67
CA ASP A 13 17.61 9.12 6.93
C ASP A 13 17.08 10.55 6.80
N ALA A 14 15.76 10.69 6.77
CA ALA A 14 15.07 11.97 6.64
C ALA A 14 14.52 12.50 7.98
N VAL A 15 14.84 11.89 9.13
CA VAL A 15 14.24 12.27 10.43
C VAL A 15 14.52 13.73 10.77
N ASP A 16 15.77 14.18 10.65
CA ASP A 16 16.17 15.55 10.99
C ASP A 16 15.62 16.58 9.99
N GLU A 17 15.46 16.19 8.72
CA GLU A 17 14.82 17.02 7.70
C GLU A 17 13.33 17.23 8.01
N VAL A 18 12.61 16.15 8.30
CA VAL A 18 11.18 16.24 8.65
C VAL A 18 10.96 17.07 9.91
N MET A 19 11.82 16.94 10.93
CA MET A 19 11.72 17.80 12.12
C MET A 19 11.86 19.29 11.78
N LYS A 20 12.82 19.65 10.92
CA LYS A 20 12.97 21.05 10.46
C LYS A 20 11.72 21.55 9.74
N LYS A 21 11.08 20.72 8.92
CA LYS A 21 9.84 21.07 8.22
C LYS A 21 8.66 21.21 9.17
N LEU A 22 8.57 20.38 10.21
CA LEU A 22 7.54 20.49 11.26
C LEU A 22 7.69 21.76 12.10
N ASP A 23 8.92 22.27 12.24
CA ASP A 23 9.20 23.49 13.00
C ASP A 23 9.05 24.77 12.13
N ASP A 24 8.81 24.62 10.81
CA ASP A 24 8.59 25.74 9.88
C ASP A 24 7.09 26.09 9.79
N PRO A 25 6.66 27.27 10.28
CA PRO A 25 5.24 27.64 10.28
C PRO A 25 4.68 27.91 8.86
N ASN A 26 5.52 28.01 7.83
CA ASN A 26 5.10 28.25 6.46
C ASN A 26 4.82 26.97 5.68
N ILE A 27 5.10 25.81 6.27
CA ILE A 27 4.98 24.50 5.63
C ILE A 27 3.91 23.67 6.34
N THR A 28 2.95 23.19 5.55
CA THR A 28 1.98 22.21 6.03
C THR A 28 2.55 20.81 5.86
N VAL A 29 2.97 20.18 6.96
CA VAL A 29 3.50 18.81 6.91
C VAL A 29 2.37 17.79 7.04
N VAL A 30 2.20 16.93 6.04
CA VAL A 30 1.16 15.90 6.01
C VAL A 30 1.80 14.51 6.11
N ALA A 31 1.43 13.75 7.15
CA ALA A 31 1.82 12.36 7.28
C ALA A 31 0.84 11.44 6.52
N THR A 32 1.34 10.66 5.56
CA THR A 32 0.58 9.57 4.92
C THR A 32 0.96 8.25 5.57
N ILE A 33 0.05 7.69 6.37
CA ILE A 33 0.36 6.56 7.27
C ILE A 33 -0.16 5.23 6.74
N ALA A 34 0.73 4.24 6.62
CA ALA A 34 0.36 2.91 6.17
C ALA A 34 -0.36 2.09 7.25
N PRO A 35 -1.25 1.15 6.87
CA PRO A 35 -1.99 0.32 7.82
C PRO A 35 -1.09 -0.43 8.81
N ALA A 36 0.00 -1.04 8.33
CA ALA A 36 0.87 -1.87 9.16
C ALA A 36 1.73 -1.10 10.19
N VAL A 37 1.79 0.23 10.12
CA VAL A 37 2.52 1.04 11.11
C VAL A 37 1.79 1.02 12.45
N ARG A 38 0.46 1.07 12.44
CA ARG A 38 -0.37 1.18 13.65
C ARG A 38 -0.39 -0.08 14.52
N VAL A 39 0.15 -1.20 14.05
CA VAL A 39 0.26 -2.46 14.81
C VAL A 39 1.67 -2.75 15.30
N ALA A 40 2.67 -1.99 14.82
CA ALA A 40 4.08 -2.22 15.09
C ALA A 40 4.74 -1.04 15.82
N LEU A 41 4.28 0.19 15.60
CA LEU A 41 4.89 1.39 16.20
C LEU A 41 5.01 1.29 17.73
N GLY A 42 4.05 0.65 18.40
CA GLY A 42 4.08 0.44 19.86
C GLY A 42 5.29 -0.33 20.37
N GLU A 43 5.86 -1.25 19.58
CA GLU A 43 7.03 -2.05 19.97
C GLU A 43 8.26 -1.17 20.26
N GLU A 44 8.42 -0.08 19.50
CA GLU A 44 9.52 0.88 19.70
C GLU A 44 9.37 1.67 21.01
N PHE A 45 8.19 1.68 21.60
CA PHE A 45 7.90 2.32 22.89
C PHE A 45 7.77 1.28 24.01
N GLY A 46 8.12 0.01 23.78
CA GLY A 46 8.07 -1.05 24.79
C GLY A 46 6.68 -1.66 24.99
N MET A 47 5.73 -1.41 24.08
CA MET A 47 4.44 -2.10 24.09
C MET A 47 4.57 -3.49 23.47
N GLU A 48 3.62 -4.39 23.75
CA GLU A 48 3.62 -5.74 23.21
C GLU A 48 3.51 -5.74 21.67
N PRO A 49 4.25 -6.62 20.96
CA PRO A 49 4.13 -6.78 19.51
C PRO A 49 2.69 -7.05 19.05
N GLY A 50 2.24 -6.30 18.04
CA GLY A 50 0.86 -6.37 17.54
C GLY A 50 -0.14 -5.48 18.28
N SER A 51 0.26 -4.75 19.32
CA SER A 51 -0.62 -3.79 19.99
C SER A 51 -1.16 -2.76 18.99
N LEU A 52 -2.49 -2.64 18.92
CA LEU A 52 -3.14 -1.65 18.07
C LEU A 52 -3.01 -0.26 18.70
N VAL A 53 -2.27 0.63 18.05
CA VAL A 53 -1.95 1.99 18.55
C VAL A 53 -2.51 3.10 17.66
N THR A 54 -3.60 2.87 16.93
CA THR A 54 -4.17 3.83 15.95
C THR A 54 -4.40 5.21 16.56
N GLU A 55 -5.22 5.30 17.62
CA GLU A 55 -5.59 6.59 18.20
C GLU A 55 -4.41 7.28 18.90
N LYS A 56 -3.54 6.50 19.55
CA LYS A 56 -2.29 7.00 20.15
C LYS A 56 -1.33 7.53 19.09
N MET A 57 -1.23 6.85 17.95
CA MET A 57 -0.42 7.27 16.81
C MET A 57 -0.96 8.58 16.24
N TYR A 58 -2.28 8.74 16.11
CA TYR A 58 -2.88 10.01 15.67
C TYR A 58 -2.61 11.13 16.66
N GLY A 59 -2.76 10.86 17.96
CA GLY A 59 -2.42 11.81 19.02
C GLY A 59 -0.96 12.24 18.96
N ALA A 60 -0.04 11.29 18.77
CA ALA A 60 1.40 11.56 18.63
C ALA A 60 1.73 12.39 17.38
N LEU A 61 1.12 12.08 16.24
CA LEU A 61 1.31 12.83 15.00
C LEU A 61 0.78 14.26 15.12
N LYS A 62 -0.42 14.45 15.68
CA LYS A 62 -0.99 15.78 15.96
C LYS A 62 -0.09 16.58 16.89
N LYS A 63 0.37 15.96 17.99
CA LYS A 63 1.27 16.60 18.96
C LYS A 63 2.62 16.96 18.33
N ALA A 64 3.08 16.21 17.34
CA ALA A 64 4.30 16.50 16.58
C ALA A 64 4.12 17.62 15.53
N GLY A 65 2.88 18.01 15.20
CA GLY A 65 2.57 19.07 14.24
C GLY A 65 2.09 18.58 12.87
N PHE A 66 1.87 17.28 12.68
CA PHE A 66 1.41 16.74 11.40
C PHE A 66 -0.09 16.95 11.17
N LYS A 67 -0.46 17.21 9.92
CA LYS A 67 -1.76 16.82 9.36
C LYS A 67 -1.70 15.34 8.96
N ILE A 68 -2.84 14.66 8.92
CA ILE A 68 -2.88 13.19 8.75
C ILE A 68 -3.69 12.84 7.51
N MET A 69 -3.17 11.90 6.71
CA MET A 69 -3.93 11.11 5.75
C MET A 69 -3.73 9.64 6.08
N ASP A 70 -4.81 8.88 6.22
CA ASP A 70 -4.72 7.44 6.33
C ASP A 70 -4.58 6.83 4.93
N VAL A 71 -3.46 6.14 4.67
CA VAL A 71 -3.19 5.55 3.34
C VAL A 71 -4.21 4.48 2.99
N ASN A 72 -4.98 3.96 3.95
CA ASN A 72 -6.12 3.09 3.65
C ASN A 72 -7.12 3.76 2.69
N PHE A 73 -7.30 5.09 2.76
CA PHE A 73 -8.10 5.84 1.78
C PHE A 73 -7.52 5.69 0.36
N ALA A 74 -6.22 5.93 0.21
CA ALA A 74 -5.55 5.76 -1.09
C ALA A 74 -5.43 4.29 -1.53
N ALA A 75 -5.51 3.35 -0.59
CA ALA A 75 -5.62 1.93 -0.89
C ALA A 75 -6.98 1.62 -1.52
N ASP A 76 -8.07 2.21 -1.02
CA ASP A 76 -9.37 2.11 -1.66
C ASP A 76 -9.34 2.71 -3.09
N ASN A 77 -8.66 3.86 -3.30
CA ASN A 77 -8.43 4.39 -4.66
C ASN A 77 -7.66 3.40 -5.55
N THR A 78 -6.63 2.75 -5.01
CA THR A 78 -5.85 1.76 -5.76
C THR A 78 -6.73 0.60 -6.20
N ILE A 79 -7.64 0.14 -5.33
CA ILE A 79 -8.58 -0.94 -5.65
C ILE A 79 -9.61 -0.53 -6.69
N MET A 80 -10.08 0.72 -6.66
CA MET A 80 -10.97 1.22 -7.70
C MET A 80 -10.30 1.15 -9.08
N GLU A 81 -9.05 1.61 -9.19
CA GLU A 81 -8.32 1.61 -10.47
C GLU A 81 -7.86 0.20 -10.88
N GLU A 82 -7.16 -0.53 -10.00
CA GLU A 82 -6.59 -1.86 -10.28
C GLU A 82 -7.69 -2.92 -10.48
N GLY A 83 -8.76 -2.83 -9.68
CA GLY A 83 -9.93 -3.70 -9.80
C GLY A 83 -10.69 -3.45 -11.10
N MET A 84 -10.85 -2.20 -11.51
CA MET A 84 -11.51 -1.88 -12.78
C MET A 84 -10.63 -2.22 -13.99
N GLU A 85 -9.31 -2.05 -13.90
CA GLU A 85 -8.36 -2.54 -14.91
C GLU A 85 -8.51 -4.06 -15.10
N LEU A 86 -8.58 -4.82 -14.00
CA LEU A 86 -8.80 -6.27 -14.04
C LEU A 86 -10.16 -6.62 -14.68
N VAL A 87 -11.23 -5.90 -14.32
CA VAL A 87 -12.57 -6.11 -14.91
C VAL A 87 -12.54 -5.90 -16.41
N GLU A 88 -11.91 -4.83 -16.89
CA GLU A 88 -11.80 -4.57 -18.33
C GLU A 88 -10.99 -5.64 -19.05
N LYS A 89 -9.89 -6.14 -18.44
CA LYS A 89 -9.14 -7.29 -18.97
C LYS A 89 -9.99 -8.56 -19.01
N ILE A 90 -10.80 -8.85 -17.99
CA ILE A 90 -11.70 -10.01 -17.99
C ILE A 90 -12.75 -9.87 -19.08
N LYS A 91 -13.41 -8.72 -19.20
CA LYS A 91 -14.39 -8.46 -20.26
C LYS A 91 -13.78 -8.66 -21.64
N HIS A 92 -12.57 -8.14 -21.86
CA HIS A 92 -11.92 -8.23 -23.15
C HIS A 92 -11.41 -9.65 -23.46
N TYR A 93 -10.50 -10.18 -22.63
CA TYR A 93 -9.79 -11.41 -22.93
C TYR A 93 -10.59 -12.69 -22.62
N VAL A 94 -11.52 -12.66 -21.66
CA VAL A 94 -12.31 -13.85 -21.24
C VAL A 94 -13.73 -13.81 -21.81
N LEU A 95 -14.36 -12.62 -21.86
CA LEU A 95 -15.73 -12.48 -22.35
C LEU A 95 -15.81 -12.11 -23.83
N GLY A 96 -14.72 -11.69 -24.46
CA GLY A 96 -14.68 -11.30 -25.87
C GLY A 96 -15.36 -9.95 -26.15
N VAL A 97 -15.49 -9.10 -25.13
CA VAL A 97 -16.07 -7.76 -25.28
C VAL A 97 -15.03 -6.84 -25.93
N PRO A 98 -15.36 -6.14 -27.02
CA PRO A 98 -14.46 -5.15 -27.60
C PRO A 98 -14.16 -4.02 -26.62
N THR A 99 -12.91 -3.57 -26.58
CA THR A 99 -12.50 -2.40 -25.78
C THR A 99 -11.78 -1.40 -26.68
N THR A 100 -11.91 -0.11 -26.35
CA THR A 100 -11.16 0.98 -26.96
C THR A 100 -9.95 1.38 -26.12
N HIS A 101 -9.82 0.83 -24.90
CA HIS A 101 -8.71 1.10 -24.00
C HIS A 101 -7.51 0.22 -24.34
N HIS A 102 -6.31 0.77 -24.20
CA HIS A 102 -5.09 -0.02 -24.25
C HIS A 102 -4.98 -0.84 -22.95
N LEU A 103 -5.08 -2.17 -23.07
CA LEU A 103 -5.00 -3.09 -21.95
C LEU A 103 -3.69 -3.87 -22.00
N GLY A 104 -2.99 -3.95 -20.86
CA GLY A 104 -1.84 -4.84 -20.69
C GLY A 104 -2.22 -6.33 -20.81
N ALA A 105 -1.22 -7.20 -20.72
CA ALA A 105 -1.38 -8.63 -20.87
C ALA A 105 -1.96 -9.31 -19.61
N LEU A 106 -2.50 -10.53 -19.79
CA LEU A 106 -2.86 -11.44 -18.70
C LEU A 106 -1.76 -12.51 -18.50
N PRO A 107 -1.47 -12.94 -17.26
CA PRO A 107 -2.06 -12.48 -15.99
C PRO A 107 -1.69 -11.02 -15.66
N GLN A 108 -2.60 -10.30 -15.03
CA GLN A 108 -2.28 -9.01 -14.42
C GLN A 108 -1.52 -9.24 -13.10
N PHE A 109 -0.35 -8.64 -12.94
CA PHE A 109 0.36 -8.56 -11.69
C PHE A 109 -0.04 -7.30 -10.91
N THR A 110 -0.11 -7.40 -9.60
CA THR A 110 -0.23 -6.20 -8.76
C THR A 110 1.02 -5.33 -8.83
N SER A 111 0.87 -4.00 -8.75
CA SER A 111 1.98 -3.03 -8.83
C SER A 111 2.32 -2.33 -7.50
N CYS A 112 1.58 -2.59 -6.43
CA CYS A 112 1.66 -1.80 -5.18
C CYS A 112 2.96 -2.00 -4.36
N CYS A 113 3.65 -3.14 -4.53
CA CYS A 113 4.89 -3.47 -3.83
C CYS A 113 6.12 -2.95 -4.60
N SER A 114 6.74 -1.87 -4.12
CA SER A 114 7.87 -1.21 -4.80
C SER A 114 9.08 -2.13 -5.02
N ALA A 115 9.30 -3.08 -4.11
CA ALA A 115 10.37 -4.07 -4.24
C ALA A 115 10.07 -5.10 -5.34
N TRP A 116 8.80 -5.46 -5.53
CA TRP A 116 8.37 -6.32 -6.64
C TRP A 116 8.53 -5.59 -7.98
N VAL A 117 8.06 -4.33 -8.07
CA VAL A 117 8.23 -3.51 -9.28
C VAL A 117 9.71 -3.38 -9.66
N ARG A 118 10.58 -3.05 -8.69
CA ARG A 118 12.02 -3.00 -8.96
C ARG A 118 12.58 -4.35 -9.42
N TYR A 119 12.10 -5.45 -8.84
CA TYR A 119 12.57 -6.79 -9.21
C TYR A 119 12.24 -7.13 -10.66
N ILE A 120 10.98 -6.92 -11.07
CA ILE A 120 10.54 -7.22 -12.45
C ILE A 120 11.22 -6.27 -13.46
N GLU A 121 11.40 -4.99 -13.14
CA GLU A 121 12.16 -4.04 -13.96
C GLU A 121 13.60 -4.50 -14.23
N LEU A 122 14.26 -5.10 -13.23
CA LEU A 122 15.66 -5.51 -13.34
C LEU A 122 15.85 -6.90 -13.95
N ASN A 123 14.95 -7.85 -13.68
CA ASN A 123 15.16 -9.26 -14.00
C ASN A 123 14.24 -9.78 -15.11
N HIS A 124 13.05 -9.20 -15.26
CA HIS A 124 12.05 -9.63 -16.24
C HIS A 124 11.35 -8.43 -16.90
N PRO A 125 12.10 -7.52 -17.54
CA PRO A 125 11.53 -6.35 -18.21
C PRO A 125 10.55 -6.72 -19.34
N ASP A 126 10.67 -7.95 -19.87
CA ASP A 126 9.75 -8.54 -20.83
C ASP A 126 8.33 -8.77 -20.29
N LEU A 127 8.14 -8.71 -18.97
CA LEU A 127 6.86 -8.90 -18.30
C LEU A 127 6.25 -7.61 -17.76
N LEU A 128 6.81 -6.43 -18.08
CA LEU A 128 6.30 -5.14 -17.57
C LEU A 128 4.85 -4.87 -17.99
N ASP A 129 4.45 -5.29 -19.18
CA ASP A 129 3.07 -5.13 -19.69
C ASP A 129 2.03 -5.94 -18.90
N HIS A 130 2.47 -6.84 -18.02
CA HIS A 130 1.59 -7.55 -17.11
C HIS A 130 1.32 -6.78 -15.81
N LEU A 131 2.14 -5.80 -15.43
CA LEU A 131 1.88 -5.00 -14.21
C LEU A 131 0.61 -4.17 -14.38
N SER A 132 -0.17 -4.06 -13.30
CA SER A 132 -1.24 -3.07 -13.24
C SER A 132 -0.67 -1.66 -13.42
N THR A 133 -1.40 -0.87 -14.20
CA THR A 133 -1.13 0.54 -14.44
C THR A 133 -1.50 1.42 -13.26
N ALA A 134 -2.29 0.89 -12.30
CA ALA A 134 -2.63 1.59 -11.08
C ALA A 134 -1.36 1.93 -10.29
N LYS A 135 -1.28 3.17 -9.79
CA LYS A 135 -0.25 3.56 -8.84
C LYS A 135 -0.43 2.81 -7.52
N SER A 136 0.64 2.67 -6.74
CA SER A 136 0.51 2.15 -5.37
C SER A 136 -0.31 3.10 -4.48
N PRO A 137 -0.80 2.64 -3.31
CA PRO A 137 -1.46 3.53 -2.35
C PRO A 137 -0.60 4.74 -1.96
N GLN A 138 0.74 4.59 -1.87
CA GLN A 138 1.65 5.73 -1.67
C GLN A 138 1.64 6.67 -2.88
N GLY A 139 1.76 6.09 -4.08
CA GLY A 139 1.79 6.84 -5.33
C GLY A 139 0.48 7.59 -5.63
N MET A 140 -0.64 7.14 -5.04
CA MET A 140 -1.94 7.84 -5.09
C MET A 140 -2.15 8.82 -3.93
N ALA A 141 -1.65 8.50 -2.73
CA ALA A 141 -1.79 9.37 -1.55
C ALA A 141 -1.14 10.74 -1.76
N GLY A 142 0.08 10.77 -2.31
CA GLY A 142 0.80 12.02 -2.59
C GLY A 142 0.00 13.00 -3.46
N PRO A 143 -0.46 12.59 -4.66
CA PRO A 143 -1.32 13.41 -5.50
C PRO A 143 -2.60 13.85 -4.80
N VAL A 144 -3.33 12.94 -4.14
CA VAL A 144 -4.58 13.27 -3.45
C VAL A 144 -4.37 14.32 -2.36
N VAL A 145 -3.30 14.21 -1.57
CA VAL A 145 -2.93 15.20 -0.55
C VAL A 145 -2.64 16.56 -1.17
N LYS A 146 -1.84 16.59 -2.25
CA LYS A 146 -1.40 17.84 -2.86
C LYS A 146 -2.41 18.46 -3.83
N THR A 147 -3.50 17.76 -4.18
CA THR A 147 -4.60 18.31 -4.98
C THR A 147 -5.84 18.52 -4.11
N TYR A 148 -6.65 17.47 -3.92
CA TYR A 148 -7.90 17.52 -3.15
C TYR A 148 -7.67 17.90 -1.68
N GLY A 149 -6.64 17.34 -1.03
CA GLY A 149 -6.31 17.69 0.35
C GLY A 149 -5.89 19.15 0.50
N ALA A 150 -5.16 19.69 -0.48
CA ALA A 150 -4.73 21.08 -0.51
C ALA A 150 -5.92 22.03 -0.59
N THR A 151 -6.87 21.77 -1.48
CA THR A 151 -7.98 22.69 -1.76
C THR A 151 -9.18 22.49 -0.84
N GLU A 152 -9.58 21.26 -0.57
CA GLU A 152 -10.86 20.96 0.08
C GLU A 152 -10.73 20.67 1.58
N VAL A 153 -9.54 20.26 2.04
CA VAL A 153 -9.35 19.79 3.43
C VAL A 153 -8.56 20.78 4.27
N TRP A 154 -7.37 21.18 3.80
CA TRP A 154 -6.46 22.04 4.55
C TRP A 154 -6.42 23.48 4.06
N HIS A 155 -7.02 23.77 2.91
CA HIS A 155 -7.08 25.09 2.28
C HIS A 155 -5.71 25.79 2.26
N THR A 156 -4.70 25.09 1.75
CA THR A 156 -3.31 25.55 1.70
C THR A 156 -2.75 25.41 0.28
N GLU A 157 -1.74 26.23 -0.04
CA GLU A 157 -1.10 26.16 -1.36
C GLU A 157 -0.40 24.79 -1.52
N PRO A 158 -0.61 24.08 -2.64
CA PRO A 158 0.02 22.78 -2.90
C PRO A 158 1.55 22.78 -2.72
N GLU A 159 2.21 23.88 -3.09
CA GLU A 159 3.66 24.08 -2.95
C GLU A 159 4.15 24.15 -1.51
N LYS A 160 3.26 24.54 -0.59
CA LYS A 160 3.54 24.62 0.85
C LYS A 160 3.26 23.30 1.56
N ILE A 161 2.76 22.28 0.86
CA ILE A 161 2.52 20.96 1.43
C ILE A 161 3.76 20.10 1.30
N TYR A 162 4.24 19.62 2.44
CA TYR A 162 5.33 18.66 2.54
C TYR A 162 4.80 17.30 2.99
N VAL A 163 4.77 16.34 2.07
CA VAL A 163 4.22 14.99 2.28
C VAL A 163 5.30 14.06 2.82
N VAL A 164 5.04 13.56 4.03
CA VAL A 164 5.88 12.59 4.71
C VAL A 164 5.17 11.24 4.71
N GLY A 165 5.69 10.32 3.91
CA GLY A 165 5.25 8.93 3.92
C GLY A 165 5.70 8.20 5.18
N VAL A 166 4.81 7.54 5.89
CA VAL A 166 5.15 6.67 7.03
C VAL A 166 4.78 5.24 6.68
N TYR A 167 5.80 4.44 6.34
CA TYR A 167 5.60 3.10 5.79
C TYR A 167 6.44 2.05 6.52
N PRO A 168 5.98 0.79 6.60
CA PRO A 168 6.77 -0.31 7.18
C PRO A 168 7.90 -0.79 6.23
N CYS A 169 8.23 -0.04 5.18
CA CYS A 169 9.01 -0.51 4.04
C CYS A 169 10.12 0.47 3.66
N THR A 170 11.33 -0.04 3.45
CA THR A 170 12.45 0.75 2.94
C THR A 170 12.37 0.98 1.44
N ALA A 171 11.80 0.04 0.67
CA ALA A 171 11.63 0.19 -0.79
C ALA A 171 10.64 1.30 -1.17
N LYS A 172 9.78 1.73 -0.25
CA LYS A 172 8.88 2.88 -0.43
C LYS A 172 9.65 4.22 -0.51
N LYS A 173 10.85 4.30 0.09
CA LYS A 173 11.78 5.43 -0.09
C LYS A 173 12.24 5.54 -1.55
N LEU A 174 12.62 4.39 -2.14
CA LEU A 174 12.97 4.33 -3.56
C LEU A 174 11.79 4.73 -4.44
N GLU A 175 10.60 4.21 -4.14
CA GLU A 175 9.39 4.58 -4.88
C GLU A 175 9.20 6.10 -4.88
N ALA A 176 9.21 6.74 -3.71
CA ALA A 176 9.06 8.20 -3.61
C ALA A 176 10.15 8.99 -4.36
N SER A 177 11.35 8.43 -4.49
CA SER A 177 12.47 9.07 -5.20
C SER A 177 12.41 8.96 -6.74
N ARG A 178 11.42 8.25 -7.30
CA ARG A 178 11.29 8.11 -8.75
C ARG A 178 10.92 9.45 -9.40
N PRO A 179 11.67 9.94 -10.40
CA PRO A 179 11.46 11.27 -10.98
C PRO A 179 10.10 11.45 -11.66
N GLU A 180 9.46 10.35 -12.09
CA GLU A 180 8.14 10.36 -12.72
C GLU A 180 6.97 10.58 -11.72
N PHE A 181 7.19 10.54 -10.41
CA PHE A 181 6.15 10.80 -9.42
C PHE A 181 6.06 12.28 -9.04
N HIS A 182 5.49 13.03 -9.97
CA HIS A 182 5.20 14.46 -9.86
C HIS A 182 3.83 14.83 -10.44
N SER A 183 2.85 13.91 -10.34
CA SER A 183 1.52 14.08 -10.92
C SER A 183 0.76 15.28 -10.34
N ALA A 184 0.92 15.56 -9.04
CA ALA A 184 0.35 16.76 -8.45
C ALA A 184 0.91 18.03 -9.07
N ALA A 185 2.25 18.14 -9.19
CA ALA A 185 2.88 19.29 -9.80
C ALA A 185 2.46 19.45 -11.27
N LYS A 186 2.37 18.35 -12.02
CA LYS A 186 1.85 18.37 -13.41
C LYS A 186 0.42 18.89 -13.47
N TYR A 187 -0.48 18.37 -12.62
CA TYR A 187 -1.86 18.85 -12.53
C TYR A 187 -1.91 20.35 -12.26
N TRP A 188 -1.14 20.85 -11.29
CA TRP A 188 -1.16 22.26 -10.93
C TRP A 188 -0.53 23.19 -11.98
N LYS A 189 0.45 22.70 -12.77
CA LYS A 189 0.96 23.43 -13.93
C LYS A 189 -0.11 23.71 -14.99
N GLU A 190 -1.02 22.76 -15.20
CA GLU A 190 -2.18 22.93 -16.08
C GLU A 190 -3.23 23.90 -15.48
N HIS A 191 -3.15 24.19 -14.18
CA HIS A 191 -4.07 25.05 -13.44
C HIS A 191 -3.41 26.37 -12.97
N GLY A 192 -2.32 26.80 -13.62
CA GLY A 192 -1.74 28.13 -13.44
C GLY A 192 -0.62 28.24 -12.40
N HIS A 193 -0.20 27.13 -11.79
CA HIS A 193 0.98 27.08 -10.92
C HIS A 193 2.24 26.81 -11.75
N SER A 194 3.42 27.06 -11.18
CA SER A 194 4.71 26.86 -11.88
C SER A 194 5.72 26.03 -11.11
N ALA A 195 5.43 25.73 -9.85
CA ALA A 195 6.34 24.96 -9.00
C ALA A 195 6.46 23.51 -9.47
N ASP A 196 7.61 22.93 -9.17
CA ASP A 196 7.90 21.53 -9.41
C ASP A 196 8.25 20.88 -8.08
N TYR A 197 7.56 19.78 -7.77
CA TYR A 197 7.70 19.05 -6.52
C TYR A 197 7.26 17.60 -6.70
N PRO A 198 7.83 16.67 -5.93
CA PRO A 198 7.42 15.27 -5.99
C PRO A 198 6.03 15.09 -5.36
N ASP A 199 5.38 13.99 -5.69
CA ASP A 199 4.11 13.58 -5.10
C ASP A 199 4.27 13.24 -3.60
N THR A 200 5.39 12.60 -3.24
CA THR A 200 5.80 12.31 -1.84
C THR A 200 7.21 12.86 -1.64
N ASP A 201 7.39 13.79 -0.71
CA ASP A 201 8.68 14.46 -0.52
C ASP A 201 9.71 13.55 0.13
N VAL A 202 9.34 12.87 1.21
CA VAL A 202 10.21 11.90 1.90
C VAL A 202 9.40 10.76 2.49
N VAL A 203 10.06 9.64 2.76
CA VAL A 203 9.48 8.48 3.44
C VAL A 203 10.27 8.19 4.71
N LEU A 204 9.56 8.05 5.82
CA LEU A 204 10.02 7.54 7.11
C LEU A 204 9.56 6.09 7.27
N THR A 205 10.44 5.24 7.79
CA THR A 205 10.04 3.91 8.25
C THR A 205 9.30 3.98 9.60
N THR A 206 8.67 2.89 10.03
CA THR A 206 8.11 2.78 11.41
C THR A 206 9.16 3.12 12.47
N ARG A 207 10.41 2.67 12.28
CA ARG A 207 11.52 3.00 13.17
C ARG A 207 11.92 4.47 13.09
N ASP A 208 11.89 5.08 11.91
CA ASP A 208 12.22 6.50 11.73
C ASP A 208 11.17 7.40 12.39
N LEU A 209 9.88 7.06 12.27
CA LEU A 209 8.81 7.75 13.00
C LEU A 209 9.01 7.64 14.51
N ALA A 210 9.30 6.43 15.03
CA ALA A 210 9.56 6.26 16.45
C ALA A 210 10.73 7.12 16.93
N ARG A 211 11.82 7.19 16.15
CA ARG A 211 12.97 8.08 16.43
C ARG A 211 12.57 9.55 16.43
N LEU A 212 11.76 10.00 15.46
CA LEU A 212 11.26 11.36 15.39
C LEU A 212 10.44 11.73 16.63
N LEU A 213 9.49 10.88 17.01
CA LEU A 213 8.65 11.10 18.19
C LEU A 213 9.47 11.16 19.48
N LYS A 214 10.41 10.22 19.66
CA LYS A 214 11.36 10.22 20.80
C LYS A 214 12.19 11.50 20.85
N LYS A 215 12.71 11.98 19.70
CA LYS A 215 13.47 13.25 19.62
C LYS A 215 12.62 14.47 19.98
N LYS A 216 11.32 14.48 19.65
CA LYS A 216 10.37 15.53 20.05
C LYS A 216 9.84 15.36 21.49
N GLY A 217 10.32 14.37 22.25
CA GLY A 217 9.85 14.12 23.62
C GLY A 217 8.40 13.64 23.69
N ILE A 218 7.90 13.01 22.62
CA ILE A 218 6.55 12.46 22.53
C ILE A 218 6.63 10.96 22.81
N ASP A 219 6.10 10.55 23.95
CA ASP A 219 5.96 9.15 24.31
C ASP A 219 4.57 8.63 23.93
N LEU A 220 4.55 7.58 23.09
CA LEU A 220 3.33 6.95 22.61
C LEU A 220 2.51 6.31 23.75
N GLN A 221 3.15 5.90 24.84
CA GLN A 221 2.41 5.29 25.95
C GLN A 221 1.50 6.28 26.66
N THR A 222 1.94 7.54 26.77
CA THR A 222 1.34 8.60 27.58
C THR A 222 0.66 9.70 26.77
N VAL A 223 0.79 9.70 25.44
CA VAL A 223 0.12 10.67 24.59
C VAL A 223 -1.40 10.50 24.64
N GLU A 224 -2.10 11.63 24.68
CA GLU A 224 -3.55 11.66 24.59
C GLU A 224 -4.00 11.07 23.23
N PRO A 225 -4.90 10.08 23.22
CA PRO A 225 -5.42 9.51 21.98
C PRO A 225 -6.21 10.55 21.19
N ALA A 226 -6.16 10.46 19.87
CA ALA A 226 -6.94 11.33 18.99
C ALA A 226 -7.65 10.53 17.90
N THR A 227 -8.70 11.12 17.34
CA THR A 227 -9.42 10.60 16.18
C THR A 227 -9.36 11.59 15.01
N GLU A 228 -9.66 11.11 13.81
CA GLU A 228 -9.72 11.87 12.55
C GLU A 228 -11.14 11.86 11.96
N LYS A 229 -12.18 11.94 12.81
CA LYS A 229 -13.58 11.76 12.40
C LYS A 229 -14.06 12.80 11.38
N ASP A 230 -13.51 14.01 11.41
CA ASP A 230 -13.90 15.10 10.52
C ASP A 230 -12.97 15.25 9.30
N ASN A 231 -12.03 14.32 9.12
CA ASN A 231 -11.06 14.35 8.03
C ASN A 231 -11.42 13.28 6.99
N PRO A 232 -11.93 13.68 5.81
CA PRO A 232 -12.34 12.72 4.78
C PRO A 232 -11.16 11.87 4.26
N LEU A 233 -9.93 12.38 4.37
CA LEU A 233 -8.71 11.67 3.97
C LEU A 233 -8.21 10.66 5.03
N ALA A 234 -8.95 10.48 6.12
CA ALA A 234 -8.71 9.45 7.12
C ALA A 234 -9.85 8.43 7.20
N GLU A 235 -10.91 8.57 6.39
CA GLU A 235 -11.93 7.55 6.22
C GLU A 235 -11.41 6.42 5.36
N TYR A 236 -11.79 5.18 5.66
CA TYR A 236 -11.40 4.03 4.87
C TYR A 236 -12.33 2.84 5.08
N THR A 237 -12.38 1.96 4.09
CA THR A 237 -13.15 0.71 4.20
C THR A 237 -12.36 -0.39 4.89
N GLY A 238 -13.05 -1.47 5.27
CA GLY A 238 -12.39 -2.70 5.72
C GLY A 238 -11.46 -3.32 4.65
N ALA A 239 -11.65 -3.00 3.37
CA ALA A 239 -10.80 -3.47 2.27
C ALA A 239 -9.43 -2.79 2.27
N GLY A 240 -9.38 -1.45 2.45
CA GLY A 240 -8.13 -0.73 2.68
C GLY A 240 -7.38 -1.18 3.94
N THR A 241 -8.08 -1.66 4.97
CA THR A 241 -7.44 -2.13 6.21
C THR A 241 -6.61 -3.40 6.01
N ILE A 242 -7.06 -4.34 5.17
CA ILE A 242 -6.38 -5.63 4.98
C ILE A 242 -5.17 -5.57 4.03
N PHE A 243 -4.95 -4.45 3.33
CA PHE A 243 -3.83 -4.23 2.40
C PHE A 243 -2.44 -4.49 3.01
N GLY A 244 -2.30 -4.29 4.33
CA GLY A 244 -1.04 -4.48 5.03
C GLY A 244 -0.54 -5.92 5.08
N ALA A 245 -1.39 -6.89 4.74
CA ALA A 245 -1.12 -8.30 4.93
C ALA A 245 -1.31 -9.08 3.61
N THR A 246 -0.56 -10.17 3.43
CA THR A 246 -0.55 -10.93 2.16
C THR A 246 -1.94 -11.46 1.79
N GLY A 247 -2.37 -11.20 0.56
CA GLY A 247 -3.71 -11.53 0.05
C GLY A 247 -4.76 -10.44 0.28
N GLY A 248 -4.44 -9.37 1.00
CA GLY A 248 -5.39 -8.28 1.24
C GLY A 248 -5.71 -7.45 -0.01
N VAL A 249 -4.71 -7.25 -0.88
CA VAL A 249 -4.89 -6.54 -2.16
C VAL A 249 -5.74 -7.38 -3.10
N MET A 250 -5.38 -8.66 -3.22
CA MET A 250 -6.13 -9.68 -3.96
C MET A 250 -7.60 -9.71 -3.52
N GLU A 251 -7.86 -9.84 -2.22
CA GLU A 251 -9.21 -9.91 -1.68
C GLU A 251 -10.03 -8.65 -1.99
N ALA A 252 -9.44 -7.46 -1.83
CA ALA A 252 -10.11 -6.20 -2.11
C ALA A 252 -10.42 -6.01 -3.61
N ALA A 253 -9.47 -6.31 -4.51
CA ALA A 253 -9.68 -6.23 -5.95
C ALA A 253 -10.73 -7.24 -6.43
N LEU A 254 -10.71 -8.46 -5.87
CA LEU A 254 -11.70 -9.50 -6.17
C LEU A 254 -13.12 -9.10 -5.77
N ARG A 255 -13.31 -8.45 -4.61
CA ARG A 255 -14.63 -7.98 -4.17
C ARG A 255 -15.24 -7.00 -5.18
N THR A 256 -14.45 -6.02 -5.64
CA THR A 256 -14.88 -5.06 -6.66
C THR A 256 -15.15 -5.75 -7.99
N ALA A 257 -14.24 -6.59 -8.46
CA ALA A 257 -14.39 -7.29 -9.73
C ALA A 257 -15.62 -8.22 -9.73
N TYR A 258 -15.85 -8.95 -8.63
CA TYR A 258 -17.01 -9.81 -8.47
C TYR A 258 -18.30 -8.99 -8.56
N PHE A 259 -18.43 -7.92 -7.76
CA PHE A 259 -19.64 -7.10 -7.78
C PHE A 259 -19.93 -6.50 -9.16
N VAL A 260 -18.91 -5.99 -9.85
CA VAL A 260 -19.08 -5.38 -11.17
C VAL A 260 -19.47 -6.42 -12.23
N VAL A 261 -18.91 -7.63 -12.17
CA VAL A 261 -19.17 -8.71 -13.15
C VAL A 261 -20.50 -9.41 -12.88
N THR A 262 -20.84 -9.69 -11.62
CA THR A 262 -22.02 -10.49 -11.24
C THR A 262 -23.24 -9.64 -10.90
N GLY A 263 -23.03 -8.41 -10.41
CA GLY A 263 -24.07 -7.57 -9.83
C GLY A 263 -24.46 -7.95 -8.40
N GLU A 264 -23.76 -8.90 -7.78
CA GLU A 264 -24.01 -9.40 -6.43
C GLU A 264 -22.78 -9.21 -5.55
N GLU A 265 -22.97 -9.03 -4.24
CA GLU A 265 -21.87 -9.01 -3.29
C GLU A 265 -21.35 -10.44 -3.03
N MET A 266 -20.05 -10.59 -2.80
CA MET A 266 -19.48 -11.89 -2.40
C MET A 266 -20.04 -12.31 -1.04
N ALA A 267 -20.60 -13.52 -0.95
CA ALA A 267 -21.21 -14.04 0.27
C ALA A 267 -20.21 -14.23 1.44
N ASP A 268 -18.96 -14.58 1.13
CA ASP A 268 -17.86 -14.57 2.10
C ASP A 268 -16.85 -13.50 1.69
N LEU A 269 -16.87 -12.39 2.42
CA LEU A 269 -15.90 -11.31 2.27
C LEU A 269 -14.49 -11.77 2.65
N SER A 270 -14.35 -12.81 3.48
CA SER A 270 -13.07 -13.43 3.82
C SER A 270 -12.72 -14.50 2.78
N TYR A 271 -11.91 -14.16 1.79
CA TYR A 271 -11.47 -15.15 0.82
C TYR A 271 -10.32 -15.98 1.42
N LYS A 272 -10.68 -16.92 2.30
CA LYS A 272 -9.73 -17.77 3.05
C LYS A 272 -8.65 -18.44 2.19
N PRO A 273 -8.91 -18.87 0.93
CA PRO A 273 -7.87 -19.49 0.09
C PRO A 273 -6.66 -18.60 -0.20
N VAL A 274 -6.80 -17.27 -0.16
CA VAL A 274 -5.67 -16.35 -0.42
C VAL A 274 -5.01 -15.82 0.86
N ARG A 275 -5.52 -16.22 2.04
CA ARG A 275 -4.97 -15.84 3.36
C ARG A 275 -3.97 -16.89 3.85
N GLY A 276 -3.04 -16.50 4.72
CA GLY A 276 -2.06 -17.42 5.33
C GLY A 276 -0.62 -17.23 4.83
N LEU A 277 0.28 -18.11 5.32
CA LEU A 277 1.76 -18.00 5.20
C LEU A 277 2.38 -19.03 4.22
N GLU A 278 1.56 -19.67 3.38
CA GLU A 278 2.06 -20.48 2.27
C GLU A 278 2.63 -19.59 1.17
N PHE A 279 3.85 -19.89 0.72
CA PHE A 279 4.65 -19.04 -0.16
C PHE A 279 3.94 -18.64 -1.46
N VAL A 280 3.15 -19.55 -2.02
CA VAL A 280 2.25 -19.30 -3.15
C VAL A 280 0.91 -19.92 -2.80
N LYS A 281 -0.15 -19.12 -2.90
CA LYS A 281 -1.53 -19.53 -2.69
C LYS A 281 -2.28 -19.41 -4.01
N TYR A 282 -3.14 -20.37 -4.29
CA TYR A 282 -3.94 -20.40 -5.51
C TYR A 282 -5.40 -20.48 -5.17
N ALA A 283 -6.23 -19.87 -6.01
CA ALA A 283 -7.66 -19.89 -5.79
C ALA A 283 -8.44 -19.69 -7.09
N ASP A 284 -9.62 -20.31 -7.14
CA ASP A 284 -10.55 -20.22 -8.26
C ASP A 284 -11.81 -19.50 -7.78
N VAL A 285 -12.17 -18.40 -8.43
CA VAL A 285 -13.36 -17.61 -8.13
C VAL A 285 -14.37 -17.79 -9.26
N LEU A 286 -15.45 -18.52 -8.99
CA LEU A 286 -16.55 -18.68 -9.94
C LEU A 286 -17.41 -17.41 -9.95
N MET A 287 -17.68 -16.87 -11.14
CA MET A 287 -18.49 -15.66 -11.33
C MET A 287 -19.54 -15.92 -12.40
N LYS A 288 -20.81 -15.69 -12.07
CA LYS A 288 -21.90 -15.66 -13.06
C LYS A 288 -22.01 -14.25 -13.63
N VAL A 289 -21.87 -14.10 -14.95
CA VAL A 289 -21.89 -12.79 -15.60
C VAL A 289 -23.31 -12.21 -15.60
N LYS A 290 -23.45 -11.00 -15.05
CA LYS A 290 -24.73 -10.31 -14.90
C LYS A 290 -25.51 -10.26 -16.21
N GLY A 291 -26.79 -10.63 -16.14
CA GLY A 291 -27.69 -10.59 -17.31
C GLY A 291 -27.42 -11.68 -18.35
N THR A 292 -26.61 -12.69 -18.03
CA THR A 292 -26.34 -13.85 -18.89
C THR A 292 -26.33 -15.15 -18.08
N ASP A 293 -26.40 -16.29 -18.76
CA ASP A 293 -26.17 -17.61 -18.16
C ASP A 293 -24.70 -18.06 -18.29
N LYS A 294 -23.78 -17.16 -18.65
CA LYS A 294 -22.36 -17.45 -18.77
C LYS A 294 -21.70 -17.44 -17.39
N GLU A 295 -20.99 -18.51 -17.07
CA GLU A 295 -20.11 -18.60 -15.89
C GLU A 295 -18.66 -18.53 -16.33
N ILE A 296 -17.85 -17.81 -15.56
CA ILE A 296 -16.40 -17.75 -15.73
C ILE A 296 -15.70 -18.14 -14.44
N THR A 297 -14.52 -18.75 -14.55
CA THR A 297 -13.67 -19.06 -13.39
C THR A 297 -12.44 -18.17 -13.44
N LEU A 298 -12.37 -17.20 -12.54
CA LEU A 298 -11.20 -16.35 -12.37
C LEU A 298 -10.18 -17.08 -11.51
N LYS A 299 -9.08 -17.50 -12.15
CA LYS A 299 -7.94 -18.13 -11.48
C LYS A 299 -6.96 -17.07 -10.98
N VAL A 300 -6.66 -17.10 -9.69
CA VAL A 300 -5.78 -16.13 -9.05
C VAL A 300 -4.65 -16.79 -8.28
N ALA A 301 -3.56 -16.05 -8.10
CA ALA A 301 -2.44 -16.47 -7.26
C ALA A 301 -1.98 -15.33 -6.33
N VAL A 302 -1.54 -15.68 -5.12
CA VAL A 302 -0.91 -14.75 -4.18
C VAL A 302 0.47 -15.29 -3.82
N VAL A 303 1.49 -14.53 -4.18
CA VAL A 303 2.90 -14.84 -3.95
C VAL A 303 3.42 -13.92 -2.84
N HIS A 304 4.00 -14.50 -1.78
CA HIS A 304 4.75 -13.71 -0.80
C HIS A 304 6.20 -14.18 -0.70
N GLY A 305 7.13 -13.23 -0.77
CA GLY A 305 8.53 -13.48 -1.07
C GLY A 305 8.75 -13.51 -2.58
N THR A 306 9.35 -12.45 -3.13
CA THR A 306 9.55 -12.29 -4.60
C THR A 306 10.22 -13.51 -5.22
N LYS A 307 11.18 -14.16 -4.54
CA LYS A 307 11.82 -15.40 -5.03
C LYS A 307 10.84 -16.52 -5.43
N ASN A 308 9.64 -16.54 -4.86
CA ASN A 308 8.65 -17.58 -5.10
C ASN A 308 7.85 -17.35 -6.39
N VAL A 309 7.97 -16.15 -7.00
CA VAL A 309 7.33 -15.84 -8.29
C VAL A 309 7.98 -16.60 -9.44
N GLU A 310 9.27 -16.96 -9.32
CA GLU A 310 10.07 -17.62 -10.36
C GLU A 310 9.42 -18.88 -10.91
N ALA A 311 8.73 -19.64 -10.06
CA ALA A 311 8.04 -20.86 -10.47
C ALA A 311 6.86 -20.60 -11.43
N LEU A 312 6.30 -19.39 -11.44
CA LEU A 312 5.16 -19.01 -12.27
C LEU A 312 5.61 -18.37 -13.59
N LEU A 313 6.82 -17.81 -13.65
CA LEU A 313 7.26 -17.01 -14.80
C LEU A 313 7.38 -17.79 -16.12
N PRO A 314 7.86 -19.05 -16.17
CA PRO A 314 7.97 -19.79 -17.43
C PRO A 314 6.65 -19.91 -18.18
N ASP A 315 5.56 -20.25 -17.47
CA ASP A 315 4.23 -20.40 -18.08
C ASP A 315 3.65 -19.05 -18.52
N ILE A 316 3.95 -17.98 -17.78
CA ILE A 316 3.54 -16.62 -18.14
C ILE A 316 4.24 -16.17 -19.42
N LYS A 317 5.56 -16.36 -19.50
CA LYS A 317 6.37 -16.03 -20.68
C LYS A 317 5.99 -16.86 -21.91
N ALA A 318 5.56 -18.11 -21.69
CA ALA A 318 5.06 -18.98 -22.76
C ALA A 318 3.62 -18.64 -23.20
N GLY A 319 2.91 -17.75 -22.48
CA GLY A 319 1.51 -17.46 -22.73
C GLY A 319 0.56 -18.60 -22.37
N THR A 320 1.01 -19.56 -21.55
CA THR A 320 0.26 -20.76 -21.14
C THR A 320 -0.22 -20.71 -19.70
N SER A 321 0.11 -19.65 -18.96
CA SER A 321 -0.34 -19.45 -17.58
C SER A 321 -1.86 -19.49 -17.48
N PRO A 322 -2.43 -20.30 -16.55
CA PRO A 322 -3.88 -20.37 -16.35
C PRO A 322 -4.42 -19.21 -15.51
N TYR A 323 -3.54 -18.40 -14.92
CA TYR A 323 -3.91 -17.33 -13.99
C TYR A 323 -4.29 -16.04 -14.73
N HIS A 324 -5.19 -15.29 -14.12
CA HIS A 324 -5.67 -14.00 -14.62
C HIS A 324 -5.17 -12.84 -13.75
N PHE A 325 -5.00 -13.06 -12.45
CA PHE A 325 -4.56 -12.03 -11.52
C PHE A 325 -3.61 -12.61 -10.48
N ILE A 326 -2.46 -11.95 -10.28
CA ILE A 326 -1.40 -12.42 -9.40
C ILE A 326 -0.95 -11.28 -8.48
N GLU A 327 -1.17 -11.43 -7.18
CA GLU A 327 -0.58 -10.54 -6.16
C GLU A 327 0.86 -10.98 -5.88
N VAL A 328 1.81 -10.05 -5.90
CA VAL A 328 3.20 -10.31 -5.53
C VAL A 328 3.67 -9.34 -4.44
N MET A 329 3.96 -9.89 -3.27
CA MET A 329 4.54 -9.17 -2.14
C MET A 329 5.97 -9.63 -1.89
N ASN A 330 6.92 -8.71 -1.80
CA ASN A 330 8.33 -9.09 -1.54
C ASN A 330 8.56 -9.62 -0.12
N CYS A 331 7.89 -9.07 0.89
CA CYS A 331 8.14 -9.43 2.28
C CYS A 331 7.30 -10.66 2.68
N PRO A 332 7.87 -11.67 3.37
CA PRO A 332 7.09 -12.77 3.93
C PRO A 332 6.01 -12.24 4.87
N ALA A 333 4.78 -12.76 4.77
CA ALA A 333 3.58 -12.27 5.48
C ALA A 333 3.07 -10.87 5.06
N GLY A 334 3.69 -10.21 4.07
CA GLY A 334 3.29 -8.89 3.58
C GLY A 334 3.95 -7.73 4.32
N CYS A 335 3.36 -6.54 4.20
CA CYS A 335 3.93 -5.28 4.69
C CYS A 335 4.11 -5.24 6.21
N VAL A 336 3.34 -6.01 6.98
CA VAL A 336 3.48 -6.15 8.45
C VAL A 336 4.86 -6.62 8.90
N ASN A 337 5.61 -7.28 8.01
CA ASN A 337 6.98 -7.74 8.23
C ASN A 337 7.97 -7.05 7.28
N GLY A 338 7.64 -5.82 6.88
CA GLY A 338 8.49 -5.02 5.99
C GLY A 338 9.81 -4.62 6.64
N GLY A 339 10.82 -4.35 5.81
CA GLY A 339 12.17 -4.00 6.29
C GLY A 339 12.28 -2.70 7.09
N GLY A 340 11.20 -1.90 7.15
CA GLY A 340 11.09 -0.68 7.96
C GLY A 340 10.46 -0.89 9.35
N GLN A 341 9.99 -2.10 9.66
CA GLN A 341 9.36 -2.43 10.94
C GLN A 341 10.36 -2.53 12.10
N PRO A 342 9.91 -2.42 13.37
CA PRO A 342 10.76 -2.64 14.54
C PRO A 342 11.54 -3.95 14.43
N ILE A 343 12.80 -3.94 14.89
CA ILE A 343 13.66 -5.13 14.83
C ILE A 343 13.42 -5.97 16.08
N ASN A 344 12.68 -7.08 15.93
CA ASN A 344 12.47 -8.01 17.03
C ASN A 344 13.66 -9.01 17.14
N PRO A 345 14.30 -9.15 18.32
CA PRO A 345 15.41 -10.09 18.50
C PRO A 345 15.01 -11.56 18.31
N MET A 346 13.72 -11.91 18.42
CA MET A 346 13.22 -13.26 18.17
C MET A 346 13.03 -13.60 16.67
N GLY A 347 13.41 -12.72 15.74
CA GLY A 347 13.23 -12.94 14.30
C GLY A 347 11.76 -12.82 13.88
N THR A 348 11.34 -13.55 12.83
CA THR A 348 9.95 -13.55 12.34
C THR A 348 9.00 -14.44 13.15
N SER A 349 9.47 -15.04 14.25
CA SER A 349 8.69 -15.97 15.08
C SER A 349 7.48 -15.31 15.76
N TRP A 350 7.50 -13.98 15.95
CA TRP A 350 6.38 -13.21 16.48
C TRP A 350 5.14 -13.24 15.57
N LEU A 351 5.30 -13.42 14.25
CA LEU A 351 4.18 -13.56 13.30
C LEU A 351 3.27 -14.74 13.67
N GLY A 352 3.82 -15.78 14.31
CA GLY A 352 3.03 -16.89 14.83
C GLY A 352 2.22 -16.54 16.08
N LYS A 353 2.71 -15.60 16.90
CA LYS A 353 2.05 -15.12 18.14
C LYS A 353 0.98 -14.06 17.85
N THR A 354 1.18 -13.19 16.86
CA THR A 354 0.22 -12.15 16.46
C THR A 354 -0.80 -12.61 15.43
N LYS A 355 -0.77 -13.89 15.03
CA LYS A 355 -1.77 -14.51 14.14
C LYS A 355 -3.22 -14.32 14.64
N ALA A 356 -3.40 -14.15 15.95
CA ALA A 356 -4.69 -13.89 16.61
C ALA A 356 -5.09 -12.41 16.73
N ILE A 357 -4.21 -11.46 16.34
CA ILE A 357 -4.40 -10.00 16.53
C ILE A 357 -4.55 -9.27 15.19
N PHE A 358 -4.02 -9.85 14.11
CA PHE A 358 -4.36 -9.38 12.77
C PHE A 358 -5.86 -9.62 12.49
N PRO A 359 -6.53 -8.80 11.67
CA PRO A 359 -7.97 -8.90 11.36
C PRO A 359 -8.39 -10.20 10.62
N TRP A 360 -7.51 -11.20 10.60
CA TRP A 360 -7.73 -12.54 10.06
C TRP A 360 -8.40 -13.50 11.05
N SER A 361 -8.45 -13.19 12.35
CA SER A 361 -9.04 -14.05 13.38
C SER A 361 -10.56 -13.98 13.41
#